data_AF-A0A222SGV7-F1
#
_entry.id   AF-A0A222SGV7-F1
#
_cell.length_a   1.000
_cell.length_b   1.000
_cell.length_c   1.000
_cell.angle_alpha   90.00
_cell.angle_beta   90.00
_cell.angle_gamma   90.00
#
_symmetry.space_group_name_H-M   'P 1'
#
loop_
_entity.id
_entity.type
_entity.pdbx_description
1 polymer ?
#
loop_
_entity_poly.entity_id
_entity_poly.type
_entity_poly.pdbx_seq_one_letter_code
_entity_poly.pdbx_strand_id
1 'polypeptide(L)'
;MLFRNAAFQKRRHLKMNRIRLHLKFDPSVIMYLVIVDKLLSKNAELLKVEPSEKFFSFVREMVISHVADGKEPPEQIAAPIMNIADDMMAGREVTMRAGDYIALMNYAKSKRKL
;
A
#
# COMPACT_ATOMS: atom_id res chain seq x y z
N MET A 1 -46.33 13.79 -36.81
CA MET A 1 -45.87 15.17 -36.57
C MET A 1 -45.91 15.42 -35.06
N LEU A 2 -44.91 16.14 -34.53
CA LEU A 2 -44.74 16.65 -33.14
C LEU A 2 -43.84 15.83 -32.19
N PHE A 3 -42.56 16.20 -32.22
CA PHE A 3 -41.61 16.15 -31.09
C PHE A 3 -42.06 17.07 -29.94
N ARG A 4 -41.97 16.60 -28.69
CA ARG A 4 -41.59 17.38 -27.48
C ARG A 4 -41.02 16.40 -26.44
N ASN A 5 -39.72 16.35 -26.18
CA ASN A 5 -38.89 17.18 -25.30
C ASN A 5 -39.23 17.13 -23.80
N ALA A 6 -38.15 17.14 -23.00
CA ALA A 6 -38.02 17.46 -21.57
C ALA A 6 -38.00 16.28 -20.57
N ALA A 7 -36.77 15.92 -20.22
CA ALA A 7 -36.35 15.35 -18.95
C ALA A 7 -36.88 16.16 -17.75
N PHE A 8 -37.24 15.50 -16.64
CA PHE A 8 -37.06 16.12 -15.31
C PHE A 8 -37.08 15.09 -14.17
N GLN A 9 -35.88 14.84 -13.65
CA GLN A 9 -35.55 14.65 -12.23
C GLN A 9 -36.61 14.03 -11.30
N LYS A 10 -36.61 12.70 -11.19
CA LYS A 10 -37.12 12.03 -10.00
C LYS A 10 -36.03 12.07 -8.91
N ARG A 11 -35.82 13.26 -8.30
CA ARG A 11 -35.01 13.40 -7.08
C ARG A 11 -35.69 12.62 -5.97
N ARG A 12 -35.24 11.40 -5.72
CA ARG A 12 -35.49 10.74 -4.43
C ARG A 12 -34.74 11.56 -3.38
N HIS A 13 -35.47 12.36 -2.62
CA HIS A 13 -34.99 12.91 -1.36
C HIS A 13 -34.71 11.74 -0.41
N LEU A 14 -33.50 11.17 -0.50
CA LEU A 14 -32.91 10.44 0.60
C LEU A 14 -32.73 11.44 1.73
N LYS A 15 -33.68 11.44 2.68
CA LYS A 15 -33.49 12.06 3.98
C LYS A 15 -32.28 11.38 4.62
N MET A 16 -31.10 11.97 4.43
CA MET A 16 -29.92 11.68 5.24
C MET A 16 -30.26 12.06 6.68
N ASN A 17 -30.69 11.08 7.47
CA ASN A 17 -30.62 11.18 8.91
C ASN A 17 -29.16 11.45 9.26
N ARG A 18 -28.86 12.69 9.69
CA ARG A 18 -27.60 13.02 10.32
C ARG A 18 -27.51 12.21 11.61
N ILE A 19 -26.87 11.05 11.54
CA ILE A 19 -26.42 10.32 12.71
C ILE A 19 -25.36 11.22 13.36
N ARG A 20 -25.77 12.01 14.36
CA ARG A 20 -24.82 12.70 15.23
C ARG A 20 -24.17 11.64 16.11
N LEU A 21 -23.03 11.13 15.66
CA LEU A 21 -22.11 10.37 16.49
C LEU A 21 -21.55 11.31 17.56
N HIS A 22 -22.23 11.39 18.71
CA HIS A 22 -21.64 11.93 19.92
C HIS A 22 -20.66 10.89 20.48
N LEU A 23 -19.50 10.76 19.84
CA LEU A 23 -18.37 10.07 20.45
C LEU A 23 -17.89 10.93 21.62
N LYS A 24 -18.27 10.53 22.84
CA LYS A 24 -17.62 11.01 24.06
C LYS A 24 -16.23 10.41 24.08
N PHE A 25 -15.29 11.05 23.39
CA PHE A 25 -13.89 10.67 23.48
C PHE A 25 -13.40 11.03 24.88
N ASP A 26 -13.00 10.00 25.63
CA ASP A 26 -12.35 10.19 26.92
C ASP A 26 -11.09 11.04 26.72
N PRO A 27 -10.85 12.08 27.55
CA PRO A 27 -9.65 12.91 27.47
C PRO A 27 -8.35 12.10 27.43
N SER A 28 -8.32 10.92 28.06
CA SER A 28 -7.17 10.00 28.01
C SER A 28 -6.90 9.45 26.61
N VAL A 29 -7.94 9.14 25.83
CA VAL A 29 -7.83 8.65 24.45
C VAL A 29 -7.36 9.76 23.52
N ILE A 30 -7.90 10.97 23.69
CA ILE A 30 -7.45 12.16 22.94
C ILE A 30 -5.98 12.44 23.24
N MET A 31 -5.60 12.42 24.51
CA MET A 31 -4.23 12.66 24.94
C MET A 31 -3.28 11.59 24.43
N TYR A 32 -3.67 10.31 24.45
CA TYR A 32 -2.90 9.21 23.86
C TYR A 32 -2.67 9.43 22.37
N LEU A 33 -3.72 9.75 21.60
CA LEU A 33 -3.60 10.01 20.16
C LEU A 33 -2.70 11.21 19.87
N VAL A 34 -2.81 12.30 20.64
CA VAL A 34 -1.95 13.49 20.48
C VAL A 34 -0.50 13.19 20.84
N ILE A 35 -0.24 12.37 21.86
CA ILE A 35 1.11 11.96 22.26
C ILE A 35 1.73 11.08 21.17
N VAL A 36 1.00 10.06 20.69
CA VAL A 36 1.46 9.17 19.62
C VAL A 36 1.70 9.97 18.33
N ASP A 37 0.80 10.87 17.96
CA ASP A 37 0.94 11.71 16.78
C ASP A 37 2.14 12.65 16.88
N LYS A 38 2.37 13.28 18.04
CA LYS A 38 3.58 14.10 18.28
C LYS A 38 4.86 13.27 18.28
N LEU A 39 4.83 12.04 18.80
CA LEU A 39 5.97 11.12 18.80
C LEU A 39 6.30 10.64 17.39
N LEU A 40 5.28 10.28 16.61
CA LEU A 40 5.42 9.91 15.21
C LEU A 40 5.89 11.09 14.37
N SER A 41 5.37 12.30 14.61
CA SER A 41 5.78 13.52 13.92
C SER A 41 7.24 13.89 14.18
N LYS A 42 7.69 13.79 15.44
CA LYS A 42 9.08 14.09 15.83
C LYS A 42 10.07 13.04 15.32
N ASN A 43 9.63 11.80 15.20
CA ASN A 43 10.44 10.70 14.67
C ASN A 43 10.13 10.40 13.20
N ALA A 44 9.37 11.24 12.51
CA ALA A 44 8.98 11.01 11.12
C ALA A 44 10.22 10.92 10.22
N GLU A 45 11.26 11.69 10.52
CA GLU A 45 12.55 11.63 9.83
C GLU A 45 13.35 10.35 10.16
N LEU A 46 13.22 9.81 11.37
CA LEU A 46 13.78 8.50 11.76
C LEU A 46 12.98 7.32 11.18
N LEU A 47 11.70 7.54 10.87
CA LEU A 47 10.80 6.57 10.24
C LEU A 47 10.86 6.59 8.71
N LYS A 48 11.56 7.56 8.11
CA LYS A 48 12.01 7.50 6.71
C LYS A 48 13.16 6.50 6.59
N VAL A 49 12.91 5.27 7.00
CA VAL A 49 13.77 4.14 6.64
C VAL A 49 13.42 3.81 5.20
N GLU A 50 13.97 4.61 4.28
CA GLU A 50 13.94 4.24 2.87
C GLU A 50 14.75 2.93 2.73
N PRO A 51 14.20 1.91 2.04
CA PRO A 51 14.94 0.69 1.83
C PRO A 51 16.27 1.00 1.14
N SER A 52 17.35 0.36 1.57
CA SER A 52 18.67 0.62 1.00
C SER A 52 18.68 0.34 -0.51
N GLU A 53 19.51 1.06 -1.27
CA GLU A 53 19.69 0.80 -2.70
C GLU A 53 20.07 -0.66 -2.98
N LYS A 54 20.78 -1.30 -2.04
CA LYS A 54 21.11 -2.73 -2.10
C LYS A 54 19.88 -3.62 -2.09
N PHE A 55 18.86 -3.29 -1.28
CA PHE A 55 17.61 -4.05 -1.24
C PHE A 55 16.86 -3.92 -2.57
N PHE A 56 16.73 -2.70 -3.09
CA PHE A 56 16.08 -2.49 -4.38
C PHE A 56 16.83 -3.18 -5.52
N SER A 57 18.16 -3.16 -5.49
CA SER A 57 19.00 -3.87 -6.47
C SER A 57 18.79 -5.38 -6.40
N PHE A 58 18.70 -5.95 -5.20
CA PHE A 58 18.38 -7.36 -5.00
C PHE A 58 17.01 -7.73 -5.56
N VAL A 59 15.97 -6.95 -5.22
CA VAL A 59 14.61 -7.20 -5.74
C VAL A 59 14.59 -7.10 -7.26
N ARG A 60 15.25 -6.09 -7.83
CA ARG A 60 15.35 -5.91 -9.28
C ARG A 60 16.05 -7.10 -9.96
N GLU A 61 17.17 -7.57 -9.42
CA GLU A 61 17.90 -8.74 -9.95
C GLU A 61 16.99 -9.97 -10.01
N MET A 62 16.21 -10.22 -8.95
CA MET A 62 15.30 -11.36 -8.86
C MET A 62 14.14 -11.25 -9.86
N VAL A 63 13.54 -10.06 -9.99
CA VAL A 63 12.45 -9.81 -10.94
C VAL A 63 12.97 -9.93 -12.38
N ILE A 64 14.13 -9.35 -12.70
CA ILE A 64 14.73 -9.47 -14.02
C ILE A 64 15.06 -10.93 -14.33
N SER A 65 15.63 -11.68 -13.39
CA SER A 65 15.96 -13.09 -13.63
C SER A 65 14.70 -13.94 -13.86
N HIS A 66 13.60 -13.61 -13.19
CA HIS A 66 12.31 -14.25 -13.44
C HIS A 66 11.76 -13.91 -14.84
N VAL A 67 11.71 -12.63 -15.19
CA VAL A 67 11.09 -12.16 -16.44
C VAL A 67 11.95 -12.47 -17.67
N ALA A 68 13.27 -12.27 -17.59
CA ALA A 68 14.18 -12.39 -18.72
C ALA A 68 14.74 -13.82 -18.88
N ASP A 69 15.11 -14.48 -17.78
CA ASP A 69 15.73 -15.80 -17.84
C ASP A 69 14.72 -16.95 -17.60
N GLY A 70 13.47 -16.64 -17.24
CA GLY A 70 12.47 -17.65 -16.86
C GLY A 70 12.81 -18.42 -15.58
N LYS A 71 13.69 -17.88 -14.73
CA LYS A 71 14.09 -18.55 -13.49
C LYS A 71 13.02 -18.37 -12.41
N GLU A 72 12.65 -19.48 -11.79
CA GLU A 72 11.71 -19.44 -10.66
C GLU A 72 12.36 -18.78 -9.43
N PRO A 73 11.70 -17.82 -8.78
CA PRO A 73 12.20 -17.27 -7.53
C PRO A 73 12.09 -18.33 -6.42
N PRO A 74 12.92 -18.22 -5.36
CA PRO A 74 12.83 -19.09 -4.19
C PRO A 74 11.43 -19.06 -3.59
N GLU A 75 10.91 -20.22 -3.18
CA GLU A 75 9.53 -20.37 -2.66
C GLU A 75 9.15 -19.34 -1.58
N GLN A 76 10.10 -18.99 -0.72
CA GLN A 76 9.94 -18.03 0.37
C GLN A 76 9.59 -16.61 -0.10
N ILE A 77 9.96 -16.25 -1.32
CA ILE A 77 9.76 -14.93 -1.93
C ILE A 77 9.14 -15.01 -3.34
N ALA A 78 8.65 -16.18 -3.75
CA ALA A 78 8.09 -16.37 -5.09
C ALA A 78 6.90 -15.45 -5.32
N ALA A 79 5.89 -15.50 -4.44
CA ALA A 79 4.71 -14.65 -4.54
C ALA A 79 5.01 -13.15 -4.69
N PRO A 80 5.82 -12.51 -3.82
CA PRO A 80 6.09 -11.08 -3.96
C PRO A 80 6.91 -10.74 -5.22
N ILE A 81 7.86 -11.58 -5.64
CA ILE A 81 8.62 -11.35 -6.87
C ILE A 81 7.74 -11.47 -8.12
N MET A 82 6.88 -12.49 -8.16
CA MET A 82 5.94 -12.69 -9.27
C MET A 82 4.92 -11.56 -9.36
N ASN A 83 4.34 -11.13 -8.24
CA ASN A 83 3.41 -9.99 -8.24
C ASN A 83 4.06 -8.71 -8.78
N ILE A 84 5.31 -8.44 -8.38
CA ILE A 84 6.07 -7.29 -8.89
C ILE A 84 6.35 -7.46 -10.39
N ALA A 85 6.72 -8.65 -10.83
CA ALA A 85 6.95 -8.95 -12.24
C ALA A 85 5.67 -8.74 -13.07
N ASP A 86 4.53 -9.23 -12.60
CA ASP A 86 3.23 -9.08 -13.25
C ASP A 86 2.81 -7.61 -13.36
N ASP A 87 2.97 -6.83 -12.29
CA ASP A 87 2.67 -5.40 -12.29
C ASP A 87 3.58 -4.65 -13.28
N MET A 88 4.87 -4.97 -13.29
CA MET A 88 5.84 -4.39 -14.22
C MET A 88 5.51 -4.74 -15.68
N MET A 89 5.20 -6.00 -15.97
CA MET A 89 4.84 -6.46 -17.32
C MET A 89 3.50 -5.88 -17.79
N ALA A 90 2.56 -5.67 -16.87
CA ALA A 90 1.27 -5.04 -17.16
C ALA A 90 1.35 -3.50 -17.26
N GLY A 91 2.52 -2.90 -17.02
CA GLY A 91 2.70 -1.45 -17.00
C GLY A 91 1.93 -0.76 -15.86
N ARG A 92 1.62 -1.49 -14.79
CA ARG A 92 0.98 -0.96 -13.59
C ARG A 92 2.04 -0.37 -12.66
N GLU A 93 1.59 0.52 -11.79
CA GLU A 93 2.42 0.97 -10.68
C GLU A 93 2.71 -0.22 -9.76
N VAL A 94 4.01 -0.51 -9.55
CA VAL A 94 4.44 -1.60 -8.68
C VAL A 94 4.13 -1.22 -7.24
N THR A 95 3.22 -1.96 -6.60
CA THR A 95 2.87 -1.75 -5.20
C THR A 95 3.35 -2.92 -4.35
N MET A 96 4.17 -2.63 -3.35
CA MET A 96 4.69 -3.63 -2.43
C MET A 96 3.94 -3.55 -1.10
N ARG A 97 3.31 -4.65 -0.70
CA ARG A 97 2.61 -4.72 0.60
C ARG A 97 3.65 -4.86 1.72
N ALA A 98 3.27 -4.44 2.92
CA ALA A 98 4.14 -4.57 4.09
C ALA A 98 4.60 -6.01 4.35
N GLY A 99 3.72 -7.01 4.13
CA GLY A 99 4.07 -8.42 4.24
C GLY A 99 5.11 -8.87 3.21
N ASP A 100 4.96 -8.44 1.97
CA ASP A 100 5.89 -8.73 0.87
C ASP A 100 7.28 -8.15 1.16
N TYR A 101 7.31 -6.91 1.63
CA TYR A 101 8.54 -6.24 2.03
C TYR A 101 9.26 -7.00 3.15
N ILE A 102 8.54 -7.43 4.20
CA ILE A 102 9.12 -8.19 5.32
C ILE A 102 9.70 -9.52 4.83
N ALA A 103 8.98 -10.23 3.96
CA ALA A 103 9.44 -11.50 3.40
C ALA A 103 10.74 -11.31 2.59
N LEU A 104 10.75 -10.34 1.67
CA LEU A 104 11.92 -10.01 0.86
C LEU A 104 13.12 -9.56 1.70
N MET A 105 12.88 -8.71 2.71
CA MET A 105 13.91 -8.20 3.60
C MET A 105 14.53 -9.32 4.45
N ASN A 106 13.70 -10.19 5.03
CA ASN A 106 14.17 -11.33 5.81
C ASN A 106 14.97 -12.31 4.94
N TYR A 107 14.51 -12.56 3.73
CA TYR A 107 15.24 -13.39 2.77
C TYR A 107 16.60 -12.78 2.41
N ALA A 108 16.63 -11.51 2.04
CA ALA A 108 17.86 -10.80 1.68
C ALA A 108 18.89 -10.79 2.82
N LYS A 109 18.43 -10.56 4.07
CA LYS A 109 19.27 -10.67 5.28
C LYS A 109 19.79 -12.10 5.50
N SER A 110 18.93 -13.12 5.34
CA SER A 110 19.35 -14.52 5.54
C SER A 110 20.41 -14.98 4.54
N LYS A 111 20.40 -14.40 3.32
CA LYS A 111 21.40 -14.67 2.28
C LYS A 111 22.65 -13.77 2.35
N ARG A 112 22.76 -12.90 3.37
CA ARG A 112 23.83 -11.89 3.49
C ARG A 112 23.98 -11.00 2.25
N LYS A 113 22.89 -10.80 1.50
CA LYS A 113 22.83 -9.86 0.37
C LYS A 113 22.54 -8.42 0.86
N LEU A 114 22.32 -8.25 2.15
CA LEU A 114 22.16 -6.99 2.88
C LEU A 114 23.02 -6.95 4.14
#